data_AF-A0A1R0KER1-F1
#
_entry.id   AF-A0A1R0KER1-F1
#
_cell.length_a   1.000
_cell.length_b   1.000
_cell.length_c   1.000
_cell.angle_alpha   90.00
_cell.angle_beta   90.00
_cell.angle_gamma   90.00
#
_symmetry.space_group_name_H-M   'P 1'
#
loop_
_entity.id
_entity.type
_entity.pdbx_description
1 polymer ?
#
loop_
_entity_poly.entity_id
_entity_poly.type
_entity_poly.pdbx_seq_one_letter_code
_entity_poly.pdbx_strand_id
1 'polypeptide(L)'
;MTTTTIHAASPPRPRISSFRRHVRRLHRLSFAAAQGDQPTQAHFIQAYAREMIVDGVPLDLTVRGALLDHAQRQRLPAGHLEVPDRALVRAEFSFWWHLTLELLGAAYTGQRQALPSRAELDGLMYASGGNPAMSPFSPEEMGPLARTIGFYRRTDLGTDPGDVVEGLLLASIIRVEHGFQGRGERYPARPCTDGGDPHRSRFLRRCQAARDNFRASQADVDDRIYRALCRRLDRLDTGDPVHHAYRALIEDYNRHHPDEPVNRLHVPADTFPADPAPAAA
;
A
#
# COMPACT_ATOMS: atom_id res chain seq x y z
N MET A 1 -17.63 37.24 38.92
CA MET A 1 -16.95 36.84 37.67
C MET A 1 -16.68 35.35 37.76
N THR A 2 -17.47 34.55 37.06
CA THR A 2 -17.43 33.08 37.10
C THR A 2 -16.56 32.62 35.93
N THR A 3 -15.35 32.17 36.23
CA THR A 3 -14.43 31.64 35.21
C THR A 3 -14.87 30.24 34.83
N THR A 4 -15.54 30.11 33.69
CA THR A 4 -15.89 28.80 33.12
C THR A 4 -14.63 28.16 32.53
N THR A 5 -14.06 27.20 33.25
CA THR A 5 -12.98 26.35 32.76
C THR A 5 -13.53 25.42 31.68
N ILE A 6 -13.26 25.75 30.41
CA ILE A 6 -13.54 24.84 29.30
C ILE A 6 -12.49 23.74 29.35
N HIS A 7 -12.85 22.57 29.88
CA HIS A 7 -12.03 21.37 29.74
C HIS A 7 -11.94 21.02 28.25
N ALA A 8 -10.75 21.17 27.68
CA ALA A 8 -10.43 20.63 26.36
C ALA A 8 -10.75 19.13 26.38
N ALA A 9 -11.69 18.71 25.54
CA ALA A 9 -11.99 17.29 25.38
C ALA A 9 -10.70 16.57 24.99
N SER A 10 -10.30 15.57 25.77
CA SER A 10 -9.17 14.71 25.44
C SER A 10 -9.34 14.18 24.01
N PRO A 11 -8.28 14.19 23.18
CA PRO A 11 -8.39 13.66 21.83
C PRO A 11 -8.91 12.22 21.89
N PRO A 12 -9.81 11.83 20.97
CA PRO A 12 -10.28 10.46 20.93
C PRO A 12 -9.08 9.55 20.74
N ARG A 13 -8.80 8.70 21.75
CA ARG A 13 -7.81 7.64 21.59
C ARG A 13 -8.22 6.80 20.38
N PRO A 14 -7.29 6.47 19.46
CA PRO A 14 -7.62 5.58 18.36
C PRO A 14 -8.21 4.30 18.97
N ARG A 15 -9.39 3.90 18.48
CA ARG A 15 -9.97 2.62 18.86
C ARG A 15 -8.97 1.56 18.40
N ILE A 16 -8.25 0.94 19.34
CA ILE A 16 -7.32 -0.16 19.03
C ILE A 16 -8.14 -1.24 18.34
N SER A 17 -8.04 -1.32 17.01
CA SER A 17 -8.69 -2.36 16.24
C SER A 17 -7.95 -3.67 16.44
N SER A 18 -8.69 -4.78 16.45
CA SER A 18 -8.06 -6.09 16.56
C SER A 18 -7.14 -6.36 15.36
N PHE A 19 -6.04 -7.07 15.60
CA PHE A 19 -5.12 -7.54 14.57
C PHE A 19 -5.87 -8.21 13.41
N ARG A 20 -6.88 -9.03 13.73
CA ARG A 20 -7.77 -9.67 12.75
C ARG A 20 -8.44 -8.69 11.79
N ARG A 21 -8.92 -7.53 12.27
CA ARG A 21 -9.51 -6.49 11.41
C ARG A 21 -8.45 -5.89 10.48
N HIS A 22 -7.28 -5.56 11.02
CA HIS A 22 -6.18 -5.00 10.24
C HIS A 22 -5.71 -5.95 9.16
N VAL A 23 -5.44 -7.22 9.47
CA VAL A 23 -4.94 -8.18 8.47
C VAL A 23 -5.94 -8.40 7.33
N ARG A 24 -7.26 -8.46 7.62
CA ARG A 24 -8.29 -8.55 6.57
C ARG A 24 -8.31 -7.31 5.67
N ARG A 25 -8.22 -6.12 6.28
CA ARG A 25 -8.17 -4.85 5.55
C ARG A 25 -6.90 -4.76 4.72
N LEU A 26 -5.75 -5.02 5.32
CA LEU A 26 -4.43 -5.01 4.70
C LEU A 26 -4.37 -5.93 3.49
N HIS A 27 -4.81 -7.18 3.61
CA HIS A 27 -4.75 -8.13 2.49
C HIS A 27 -5.48 -7.61 1.25
N ARG A 28 -6.65 -6.98 1.43
CA ARG A 28 -7.41 -6.38 0.33
C ARG A 28 -6.79 -5.07 -0.16
N LEU A 29 -6.32 -4.23 0.76
CA LEU A 29 -5.80 -2.91 0.44
C LEU A 29 -4.42 -2.97 -0.21
N SER A 30 -3.55 -3.88 0.19
CA SER A 30 -2.22 -4.05 -0.40
C SER A 30 -2.35 -4.44 -1.87
N PHE A 31 -3.23 -5.38 -2.20
CA PHE A 31 -3.56 -5.73 -3.58
C PHE A 31 -4.08 -4.51 -4.36
N ALA A 32 -4.98 -3.75 -3.73
CA ALA A 32 -5.54 -2.56 -4.34
C ALA A 32 -4.52 -1.40 -4.48
N ALA A 33 -3.52 -1.29 -3.62
CA ALA A 33 -2.50 -0.24 -3.69
C ALA A 33 -1.41 -0.60 -4.70
N ALA A 34 -1.08 -1.89 -4.81
CA ALA A 34 -0.07 -2.42 -5.69
C ALA A 34 -0.47 -2.42 -7.17
N GLN A 35 -1.77 -2.57 -7.44
CA GLN A 35 -2.31 -2.57 -8.81
C GLN A 35 -1.64 -3.62 -9.73
N GLY A 36 -1.29 -4.77 -9.14
CA GLY A 36 -0.59 -5.86 -9.81
C GLY A 36 0.93 -5.82 -9.69
N ASP A 37 1.54 -4.77 -9.11
CA ASP A 37 3.00 -4.72 -8.86
C ASP A 37 3.40 -5.34 -7.51
N GLN A 38 3.96 -6.55 -7.58
CA GLN A 38 4.31 -7.34 -6.39
C GLN A 38 5.31 -6.65 -5.44
N PRO A 39 6.38 -5.99 -5.91
CA PRO A 39 7.24 -5.17 -5.05
C PRO A 39 6.45 -4.10 -4.29
N THR A 40 5.58 -3.34 -4.98
CA THR A 40 4.74 -2.31 -4.36
C THR A 40 3.83 -2.91 -3.28
N GLN A 41 3.26 -4.10 -3.51
CA GLN A 41 2.45 -4.78 -2.52
C GLN A 41 3.24 -5.10 -1.24
N ALA A 42 4.47 -5.60 -1.38
CA ALA A 42 5.35 -5.87 -0.25
C ALA A 42 5.73 -4.59 0.51
N HIS A 43 6.04 -3.48 -0.19
CA HIS A 43 6.30 -2.19 0.45
C HIS A 43 5.07 -1.66 1.20
N PHE A 44 3.88 -1.78 0.61
CA PHE A 44 2.64 -1.36 1.27
C PHE A 44 2.37 -2.18 2.54
N ILE A 45 2.57 -3.50 2.49
CA ILE A 45 2.44 -4.37 3.67
C ILE A 45 3.42 -3.96 4.77
N GLN A 46 4.67 -3.67 4.42
CA GLN A 46 5.71 -3.26 5.38
C GLN A 46 5.44 -1.89 6.00
N ALA A 47 4.90 -0.94 5.24
CA ALA A 47 4.45 0.35 5.76
C ALA A 47 3.26 0.19 6.71
N TYR A 48 2.24 -0.58 6.31
CA TYR A 48 1.05 -0.85 7.12
C TYR A 48 1.40 -1.59 8.42
N ALA A 49 2.31 -2.56 8.36
CA ALA A 49 2.78 -3.29 9.53
C ALA A 49 3.40 -2.35 10.58
N ARG A 50 4.23 -1.39 10.14
CA ARG A 50 4.87 -0.41 11.03
C ARG A 50 3.86 0.55 11.65
N GLU A 51 2.87 0.98 10.87
CA GLU A 51 1.75 1.77 11.39
C GLU A 51 0.95 1.00 12.46
N MET A 52 0.74 -0.29 12.28
CA MET A 52 0.10 -1.13 13.30
C MET A 52 0.96 -1.26 14.58
N ILE A 53 2.29 -1.32 14.45
CA ILE A 53 3.23 -1.31 15.58
C ILE A 53 3.15 0.01 16.34
N VAL A 54 3.12 1.15 15.63
CA VAL A 54 2.96 2.50 16.22
C VAL A 54 1.62 2.61 16.97
N ASP A 55 0.54 2.04 16.42
CA ASP A 55 -0.78 1.98 17.07
C ASP A 55 -0.85 0.98 18.25
N GLY A 56 0.23 0.25 18.54
CA GLY A 56 0.29 -0.74 19.62
C GLY A 56 -0.60 -1.97 19.37
N VAL A 57 -0.92 -2.28 18.11
CA VAL A 57 -1.72 -3.45 17.76
C VAL A 57 -0.85 -4.71 17.97
N PRO A 58 -1.22 -5.64 18.87
CA PRO A 58 -0.40 -6.83 19.11
C PRO A 58 -0.44 -7.79 17.93
N LEU A 59 0.68 -8.46 17.66
CA LEU A 59 0.75 -9.53 16.66
C LEU A 59 -0.07 -10.73 17.14
N ASP A 60 -1.04 -11.17 16.33
CA ASP A 60 -1.85 -12.36 16.60
C ASP A 60 -1.81 -13.32 15.40
N LEU A 61 -0.87 -14.26 15.43
CA LEU A 61 -0.71 -15.24 14.35
C LEU A 61 -1.78 -16.35 14.36
N THR A 62 -2.66 -16.40 15.36
CA THR A 62 -3.78 -17.37 15.36
C THR A 62 -4.74 -17.12 14.19
N VAL A 63 -4.73 -15.90 13.63
CA VAL A 63 -5.51 -15.55 12.44
C VAL A 63 -5.10 -16.34 11.19
N ARG A 64 -3.89 -16.92 11.14
CA ARG A 64 -3.34 -17.63 9.97
C ARG A 64 -4.30 -18.71 9.46
N GLY A 65 -4.74 -19.59 10.35
CA GLY A 65 -5.70 -20.65 10.02
C GLY A 65 -7.14 -20.12 9.95
N ALA A 66 -7.53 -19.24 10.88
CA ALA A 66 -8.90 -18.77 11.02
C ALA A 66 -9.43 -17.93 9.84
N LEU A 67 -8.53 -17.37 9.02
CA LEU A 67 -8.88 -16.50 7.89
C LEU A 67 -8.40 -17.00 6.53
N LEU A 68 -7.71 -18.15 6.45
CA LEU A 68 -7.23 -18.69 5.18
C LEU A 68 -8.38 -18.90 4.17
N ASP A 69 -9.46 -19.55 4.61
CA ASP A 69 -10.67 -19.74 3.80
C ASP A 69 -11.26 -18.42 3.30
N HIS A 70 -11.21 -17.38 4.14
CA HIS A 70 -11.69 -16.06 3.76
C HIS A 70 -10.78 -15.42 2.70
N ALA A 71 -9.46 -15.54 2.85
CA ALA A 71 -8.48 -15.03 1.90
C ALA A 71 -8.62 -15.73 0.53
N GLN A 72 -8.76 -17.05 0.51
CA GLN A 72 -8.92 -17.84 -0.72
C GLN A 72 -10.23 -17.56 -1.47
N ARG A 73 -11.27 -17.05 -0.78
CA ARG A 73 -12.57 -16.70 -1.38
C ARG A 73 -12.68 -15.22 -1.74
N GLN A 74 -11.59 -14.46 -1.62
CA GLN A 74 -11.60 -13.07 -2.05
C GLN A 74 -11.82 -12.96 -3.55
N ARG A 75 -12.61 -11.96 -3.93
CA ARG A 75 -12.77 -11.54 -5.32
C ARG A 75 -11.79 -10.39 -5.57
N LEU A 76 -11.40 -10.22 -6.83
CA LEU A 76 -10.66 -9.05 -7.26
C LEU A 76 -11.41 -7.78 -6.80
N PRO A 77 -10.72 -6.74 -6.30
CA PRO A 77 -11.38 -5.49 -5.96
C PRO A 77 -12.05 -4.88 -7.20
N ALA A 78 -13.09 -4.06 -6.99
CA ALA A 78 -13.73 -3.33 -8.10
C ALA A 78 -12.71 -2.52 -8.92
N GLY A 79 -12.91 -2.44 -10.24
CA GLY A 79 -12.02 -1.74 -11.18
C GLY A 79 -10.81 -2.56 -11.67
N HIS A 80 -10.69 -3.84 -11.28
CA HIS A 80 -9.72 -4.74 -11.92
C HIS A 80 -10.34 -5.40 -13.15
N LEU A 81 -9.50 -5.66 -14.16
CA LEU A 81 -9.90 -6.46 -15.31
C LEU A 81 -10.37 -7.84 -14.82
N GLU A 82 -11.46 -8.34 -15.41
CA GLU A 82 -11.95 -9.67 -15.09
C GLU A 82 -10.89 -10.71 -15.47
N VAL A 83 -10.59 -11.62 -14.54
CA VAL A 83 -9.72 -12.76 -14.76
C VAL A 83 -10.61 -14.01 -14.79
N PRO A 84 -10.84 -14.63 -15.95
CA PRO A 84 -11.73 -15.78 -16.08
C PRO A 84 -11.25 -17.00 -15.28
N ASP A 85 -9.94 -17.14 -15.11
CA ASP A 85 -9.32 -18.24 -14.37
C ASP A 85 -9.44 -18.03 -12.85
N ARG A 86 -10.45 -18.66 -12.25
CA ARG A 86 -10.65 -18.65 -10.80
C ARG A 86 -9.55 -19.37 -10.02
N ALA A 87 -8.86 -20.34 -10.63
CA ALA A 87 -7.76 -21.04 -9.97
C ALA A 87 -6.56 -20.10 -9.80
N LEU A 88 -6.26 -19.30 -10.83
CA LEU A 88 -5.24 -18.25 -10.75
C LEU A 88 -5.56 -17.24 -9.64
N VAL A 89 -6.78 -16.70 -9.60
CA VAL A 89 -7.18 -15.71 -8.58
C VAL A 89 -7.07 -16.30 -7.17
N ARG A 90 -7.52 -17.55 -6.97
CA ARG A 90 -7.40 -18.23 -5.67
C ARG A 90 -5.94 -18.43 -5.28
N ALA A 91 -5.09 -18.83 -6.22
CA ALA A 91 -3.68 -19.09 -5.97
C ALA A 91 -2.94 -17.80 -5.59
N GLU A 92 -3.20 -16.70 -6.30
CA GLU A 92 -2.63 -15.39 -6.00
C GLU A 92 -3.01 -14.89 -4.61
N PHE A 93 -4.30 -14.94 -4.25
CA PHE A 93 -4.73 -14.55 -2.90
C PHE A 93 -4.21 -15.49 -1.81
N SER A 94 -4.08 -16.80 -2.07
CA SER A 94 -3.50 -17.73 -1.10
C SER A 94 -2.01 -17.46 -0.89
N PHE A 95 -1.27 -17.18 -1.96
CA PHE A 95 0.15 -16.83 -1.91
C PHE A 95 0.36 -15.56 -1.09
N TRP A 96 -0.37 -14.49 -1.43
CA TRP A 96 -0.26 -13.21 -0.72
C TRP A 96 -0.76 -13.26 0.71
N TRP A 97 -1.71 -14.14 1.04
CA TRP A 97 -2.14 -14.37 2.41
C TRP A 97 -0.98 -14.85 3.28
N HIS A 98 -0.26 -15.87 2.80
CA HIS A 98 0.90 -16.41 3.50
C HIS A 98 2.03 -15.38 3.57
N LEU A 99 2.39 -14.76 2.45
CA LEU A 99 3.49 -13.80 2.41
C LEU A 99 3.21 -12.55 3.26
N THR A 100 1.96 -12.09 3.35
CA THR A 100 1.55 -10.99 4.24
C THR A 100 1.85 -11.32 5.69
N LEU A 101 1.58 -12.55 6.14
CA LEU A 101 1.84 -12.97 7.52
C LEU A 101 3.33 -13.09 7.81
N GLU A 102 4.14 -13.57 6.85
CA GLU A 102 5.60 -13.60 6.99
C GLU A 102 6.18 -12.18 7.08
N LEU A 103 5.69 -11.24 6.24
CA LEU A 103 6.10 -9.83 6.27
C LEU A 103 5.71 -9.14 7.58
N LEU A 104 4.49 -9.38 8.08
CA LEU A 104 4.04 -8.90 9.39
C LEU A 104 4.90 -9.49 10.50
N GLY A 105 5.11 -10.81 10.52
CA GLY A 105 5.94 -11.49 11.51
C GLY A 105 7.35 -10.90 11.57
N ALA A 106 7.98 -10.69 10.42
CA ALA A 106 9.32 -10.09 10.34
C ALA A 106 9.35 -8.64 10.84
N ALA A 107 8.34 -7.82 10.50
CA ALA A 107 8.26 -6.44 10.96
C ALA A 107 8.07 -6.35 12.48
N TYR A 108 7.24 -7.21 13.06
CA TYR A 108 6.92 -7.21 14.49
C TYR A 108 8.02 -7.80 15.38
N THR A 109 8.68 -8.86 14.91
CA THR A 109 9.65 -9.61 15.73
C THR A 109 11.10 -9.19 15.46
N GLY A 110 11.34 -8.41 14.41
CA GLY A 110 12.69 -8.09 13.93
C GLY A 110 13.43 -9.29 13.33
N GLN A 111 12.79 -10.48 13.23
CA GLN A 111 13.39 -11.68 12.65
C GLN A 111 13.40 -11.63 11.12
N ARG A 112 14.06 -10.61 10.56
CA ARG A 112 14.13 -10.33 9.12
C ARG A 112 14.72 -11.49 8.32
N GLN A 113 15.62 -12.27 8.93
CA GLN A 113 16.22 -13.46 8.31
C GLN A 113 15.23 -14.60 8.05
N ALA A 114 14.06 -14.60 8.71
CA ALA A 114 12.98 -15.56 8.46
C ALA A 114 12.17 -15.26 7.20
N LEU A 115 12.39 -14.10 6.55
CA LEU A 115 11.73 -13.77 5.29
C LEU A 115 12.18 -14.73 4.17
N PRO A 116 11.24 -15.19 3.32
CA PRO A 116 11.51 -16.26 2.37
C PRO A 116 12.55 -15.86 1.32
N SER A 117 13.46 -16.78 1.03
CA SER A 117 14.33 -16.78 -0.13
C SER A 117 13.54 -16.96 -1.43
N ARG A 118 14.21 -16.80 -2.57
CA ARG A 118 13.59 -17.09 -3.87
C ARG A 118 13.05 -18.52 -3.95
N ALA A 119 13.83 -19.50 -3.52
CA ALA A 119 13.41 -20.90 -3.54
C ALA A 119 12.18 -21.16 -2.65
N GLU A 120 12.11 -20.51 -1.49
CA GLU A 120 10.96 -20.61 -0.58
C GLU A 120 9.72 -19.89 -1.14
N LEU A 121 9.89 -18.77 -1.85
CA LEU A 121 8.81 -18.11 -2.58
C LEU A 121 8.27 -19.00 -3.70
N ASP A 122 9.13 -19.68 -4.45
CA ASP A 122 8.71 -20.64 -5.49
C ASP A 122 7.97 -21.83 -4.85
N GLY A 123 8.45 -22.34 -3.71
CA GLY A 123 7.75 -23.37 -2.94
C GLY A 123 6.36 -22.91 -2.47
N LEU A 124 6.26 -21.66 -1.98
CA LEU A 124 4.99 -21.07 -1.54
C LEU A 124 4.01 -20.86 -2.70
N MET A 125 4.51 -20.47 -3.88
CA MET A 125 3.71 -20.38 -5.12
C MET A 125 3.06 -21.74 -5.41
N TYR A 126 3.84 -22.82 -5.47
CA TYR A 126 3.30 -24.16 -5.74
C TYR A 126 2.32 -24.62 -4.65
N ALA A 127 2.64 -24.38 -3.37
CA ALA A 127 1.75 -24.71 -2.25
C ALA A 127 0.42 -23.95 -2.31
N SER A 128 0.41 -22.78 -2.94
CA SER A 128 -0.78 -21.96 -3.16
C SER A 128 -1.61 -22.39 -4.38
N GLY A 129 -1.15 -23.41 -5.13
CA GLY A 129 -1.76 -23.85 -6.39
C GLY A 129 -1.34 -23.03 -7.61
N GLY A 130 -0.34 -22.16 -7.46
CA GLY A 130 0.27 -21.39 -8.53
C GLY A 130 1.30 -22.20 -9.32
N ASN A 131 1.70 -21.67 -10.47
CA ASN A 131 2.80 -22.21 -11.28
C ASN A 131 3.36 -21.12 -12.21
N PRO A 132 4.56 -21.30 -12.79
CA PRO A 132 5.21 -20.27 -13.61
C PRO A 132 4.46 -19.85 -14.88
N ALA A 133 3.48 -20.62 -15.36
CA ALA A 133 2.67 -20.27 -16.52
C ALA A 133 1.53 -19.29 -16.18
N MET A 134 1.19 -19.14 -14.90
CA MET A 134 0.25 -18.12 -14.44
C MET A 134 0.98 -16.78 -14.36
N SER A 135 0.39 -15.72 -14.94
CA SER A 135 1.05 -14.41 -15.07
C SER A 135 1.67 -13.87 -13.78
N PRO A 136 1.00 -13.86 -12.61
CA PRO A 136 1.59 -13.37 -11.35
C PRO A 136 2.78 -14.21 -10.84
N PHE A 137 2.96 -15.41 -11.36
CA PHE A 137 3.96 -16.36 -10.89
C PHE A 137 5.09 -16.59 -11.89
N SER A 138 5.09 -15.83 -12.98
CA SER A 138 6.16 -15.83 -13.98
C SER A 138 7.51 -15.41 -13.36
N PRO A 139 8.65 -15.83 -13.95
CA PRO A 139 9.97 -15.40 -13.51
C PRO A 139 10.15 -13.89 -13.45
N GLU A 140 9.55 -13.17 -14.39
CA GLU A 140 9.55 -11.71 -14.53
C GLU A 140 8.87 -11.02 -13.35
N GLU A 141 7.87 -11.67 -12.76
CA GLU A 141 7.10 -11.18 -11.61
C GLU A 141 7.74 -11.60 -10.28
N MET A 142 8.12 -12.87 -10.16
CA MET A 142 8.71 -13.44 -8.95
C MET A 142 10.14 -12.95 -8.70
N GLY A 143 10.88 -12.56 -9.75
CA GLY A 143 12.24 -12.03 -9.65
C GLY A 143 12.31 -10.70 -8.87
N PRO A 144 11.60 -9.65 -9.31
CA PRO A 144 11.48 -8.38 -8.57
C PRO A 144 10.94 -8.56 -7.15
N LEU A 145 9.93 -9.43 -6.95
CA LEU A 145 9.43 -9.72 -5.60
C LEU A 145 10.55 -10.30 -4.73
N ALA A 146 11.26 -11.34 -5.19
CA ALA A 146 12.34 -11.95 -4.43
C ALA A 146 13.48 -10.97 -4.10
N ARG A 147 13.80 -10.04 -5.00
CA ARG A 147 14.77 -8.95 -4.71
C ARG A 147 14.26 -8.03 -3.61
N THR A 148 12.97 -7.68 -3.64
CA THR A 148 12.32 -6.83 -2.64
C THR A 148 12.30 -7.49 -1.26
N ILE A 149 11.90 -8.76 -1.19
CA ILE A 149 11.96 -9.56 0.05
C ILE A 149 13.41 -9.69 0.53
N GLY A 150 14.35 -9.96 -0.38
CA GLY A 150 15.78 -10.03 -0.06
C GLY A 150 16.35 -8.72 0.47
N PHE A 151 15.84 -7.56 0.02
CA PHE A 151 16.19 -6.26 0.60
C PHE A 151 15.74 -6.18 2.06
N TYR A 152 14.47 -6.47 2.37
CA TYR A 152 13.99 -6.47 3.76
C TYR A 152 14.69 -7.47 4.66
N ARG A 153 15.14 -8.60 4.09
CA ARG A 153 15.94 -9.58 4.81
C ARG A 153 17.31 -9.06 5.25
N ARG A 154 17.92 -8.18 4.45
CA ARG A 154 19.29 -7.65 4.70
C ARG A 154 19.29 -6.30 5.40
N THR A 155 18.33 -5.43 5.09
CA THR A 155 18.28 -4.05 5.57
C THR A 155 17.38 -3.94 6.79
N ASP A 156 17.87 -3.29 7.86
CA ASP A 156 17.02 -2.90 8.98
C ASP A 156 16.47 -1.51 8.71
N LEU A 157 15.15 -1.38 8.68
CA LEU A 157 14.45 -0.10 8.57
C LEU A 157 13.77 0.28 9.88
N GLY A 158 14.08 -0.42 10.98
CA GLY A 158 13.43 -0.20 12.26
C GLY A 158 11.91 -0.32 12.20
N THR A 159 11.26 0.40 13.11
CA THR A 159 9.80 0.42 13.29
C THR A 159 9.13 1.67 12.71
N ASP A 160 9.89 2.65 12.23
CA ASP A 160 9.33 3.90 11.69
C ASP A 160 8.65 3.65 10.33
N PRO A 161 7.33 3.90 10.19
CA PRO A 161 6.65 3.81 8.90
C PRO A 161 7.29 4.69 7.81
N GLY A 162 7.85 5.85 8.18
CA GLY A 162 8.45 6.83 7.27
C GLY A 162 9.55 6.24 6.39
N ASP A 163 10.40 5.39 6.95
CA ASP A 163 11.51 4.75 6.21
C ASP A 163 11.03 3.91 5.03
N VAL A 164 9.86 3.27 5.18
CA VAL A 164 9.25 2.49 4.09
C VAL A 164 8.42 3.39 3.19
N VAL A 165 7.58 4.26 3.75
CA VAL A 165 6.64 5.09 2.99
C VAL A 165 7.37 6.09 2.10
N GLU A 166 8.27 6.87 2.69
CA GLU A 166 9.00 7.93 2.01
C GLU A 166 10.19 7.37 1.20
N GLY A 167 10.87 6.34 1.72
CA GLY A 167 12.07 5.78 1.11
C GLY A 167 11.83 4.78 -0.03
N LEU A 168 10.73 4.03 0.00
CA LEU A 168 10.53 2.88 -0.92
C LEU A 168 9.18 2.88 -1.62
N LEU A 169 8.10 3.14 -0.86
CA LEU A 169 6.74 3.00 -1.35
C LEU A 169 6.39 4.12 -2.34
N LEU A 170 6.78 5.38 -2.07
CA LEU A 170 6.46 6.51 -2.94
C LEU A 170 6.97 6.31 -4.37
N ALA A 171 8.26 5.97 -4.52
CA ALA A 171 8.85 5.72 -5.83
C ALA A 171 8.16 4.54 -6.55
N SER A 172 7.79 3.50 -5.81
CA SER A 172 7.09 2.34 -6.36
C SER A 172 5.68 2.68 -6.84
N ILE A 173 4.92 3.50 -6.09
CA ILE A 173 3.60 3.99 -6.49
C ILE A 173 3.70 4.86 -7.75
N ILE A 174 4.65 5.78 -7.82
CA ILE A 174 4.86 6.62 -9.01
C ILE A 174 5.15 5.77 -10.25
N ARG A 175 6.01 4.74 -10.11
CA ARG A 175 6.29 3.78 -11.18
C ARG A 175 5.03 3.03 -11.63
N VAL A 176 4.21 2.57 -10.68
CA VAL A 176 2.94 1.89 -10.98
C VAL A 176 2.02 2.84 -11.76
N GLU A 177 1.80 4.06 -11.27
CA GLU A 177 0.94 5.06 -11.91
C GLU A 177 1.42 5.43 -13.32
N HIS A 178 2.74 5.49 -13.57
CA HIS A 178 3.28 5.66 -14.93
C HIS A 178 2.85 4.52 -15.87
N GLY A 179 2.83 3.28 -15.35
CA GLY A 179 2.29 2.12 -16.06
C GLY A 179 0.87 2.34 -16.57
N PHE A 180 0.04 3.00 -15.76
CA PHE A 180 -1.34 3.34 -16.12
C PHE A 180 -1.45 4.48 -17.13
N GLN A 181 -0.45 5.35 -17.19
CA GLN A 181 -0.33 6.38 -18.23
C GLN A 181 0.34 5.85 -19.51
N GLY A 182 0.34 4.53 -19.73
CA GLY A 182 0.88 3.91 -20.94
C GLY A 182 2.41 3.87 -21.01
N ARG A 183 3.13 4.15 -19.91
CA ARG A 183 4.59 3.99 -19.86
C ARG A 183 4.99 2.59 -19.41
N GLY A 184 5.77 1.91 -20.25
CA GLY A 184 6.39 0.63 -19.94
C GLY A 184 5.65 -0.58 -20.51
N GLU A 185 6.36 -1.71 -20.57
CA GLU A 185 5.91 -2.93 -21.27
C GLU A 185 4.86 -3.75 -20.50
N ARG A 186 4.60 -3.39 -19.23
CA ARG A 186 3.74 -4.17 -18.33
C ARG A 186 2.25 -3.93 -18.54
N TYR A 187 1.87 -2.77 -19.10
CA TYR A 187 0.46 -2.41 -19.33
C TYR A 187 0.21 -1.88 -20.77
N PRO A 188 0.65 -2.60 -21.82
CA PRO A 188 0.68 -2.07 -23.19
C PRO A 188 -0.72 -1.87 -23.81
N ALA A 189 -1.76 -2.48 -23.22
CA ALA A 189 -3.12 -2.50 -23.75
C ALA A 189 -4.19 -2.09 -22.72
N ARG A 190 -3.78 -1.53 -21.56
CA ARG A 190 -4.77 -0.98 -20.65
C ARG A 190 -5.24 0.34 -21.28
N PRO A 191 -6.55 0.56 -21.48
CA PRO A 191 -7.03 1.89 -21.81
C PRO A 191 -6.40 2.85 -20.79
N CYS A 192 -5.97 4.04 -21.19
CA CYS A 192 -5.51 5.09 -20.26
C CYS A 192 -6.69 5.64 -19.42
N THR A 193 -7.62 4.76 -19.07
CA THR A 193 -8.84 4.88 -18.29
C THR A 193 -8.92 3.58 -17.48
N ASP A 194 -8.99 3.67 -16.16
CA ASP A 194 -8.80 2.54 -15.24
C ASP A 194 -9.96 1.52 -15.25
N GLY A 195 -10.18 0.81 -16.37
CA GLY A 195 -11.28 -0.15 -16.48
C GLY A 195 -12.66 0.49 -16.34
N GLY A 196 -12.83 1.69 -16.91
CA GLY A 196 -14.10 2.41 -16.93
C GLY A 196 -14.15 3.69 -16.08
N ASP A 197 -13.03 4.14 -15.54
CA ASP A 197 -12.93 5.50 -14.98
C ASP A 197 -12.14 6.42 -15.94
N PRO A 198 -12.82 7.24 -16.74
CA PRO A 198 -12.19 8.15 -17.69
C PRO A 198 -11.51 9.37 -17.03
N HIS A 199 -11.45 9.46 -15.69
CA HIS A 199 -11.15 10.72 -15.03
C HIS A 199 -9.95 10.77 -14.07
N ARG A 200 -9.37 9.68 -13.51
CA ARG A 200 -8.49 9.86 -12.32
C ARG A 200 -7.39 8.84 -12.10
N SER A 201 -6.18 9.36 -11.84
CA SER A 201 -5.10 8.67 -11.11
C SER A 201 -5.65 8.04 -9.83
N ARG A 202 -5.34 6.75 -9.65
CA ARG A 202 -5.78 6.00 -8.47
C ARG A 202 -5.07 6.48 -7.21
N PHE A 203 -3.80 6.86 -7.32
CA PHE A 203 -3.07 7.54 -6.26
C PHE A 203 -3.77 8.83 -5.82
N LEU A 204 -4.15 9.72 -6.76
CA LEU A 204 -4.88 10.95 -6.43
C LEU A 204 -6.20 10.65 -5.69
N ARG A 205 -6.98 9.67 -6.17
CA ARG A 205 -8.24 9.25 -5.54
C ARG A 205 -8.02 8.77 -4.10
N ARG A 206 -6.94 8.02 -3.85
CA ARG A 206 -6.59 7.54 -2.51
C ARG A 206 -6.16 8.68 -1.60
N CYS A 207 -5.42 9.66 -2.11
CA CYS A 207 -5.07 10.87 -1.36
C CYS A 207 -6.31 11.70 -0.99
N GLN A 208 -7.27 11.83 -1.91
CA GLN A 208 -8.55 12.50 -1.67
C GLN A 208 -9.37 11.79 -0.60
N ALA A 209 -9.53 10.46 -0.72
CA ALA A 209 -10.23 9.65 0.27
C ALA A 209 -9.57 9.76 1.65
N ALA A 210 -8.23 9.71 1.72
CA ALA A 210 -7.50 9.87 2.97
C ALA A 210 -7.79 11.23 3.61
N ARG A 211 -7.69 12.33 2.85
CA ARG A 211 -8.00 13.68 3.34
C ARG A 211 -9.42 13.75 3.91
N ASP A 212 -10.39 13.20 3.20
CA ASP A 212 -11.80 13.24 3.60
C ASP A 212 -12.03 12.41 4.88
N ASN A 213 -11.39 11.24 5.00
CA ASN A 213 -11.42 10.42 6.21
C ASN A 213 -10.78 11.12 7.41
N PHE A 214 -9.67 11.84 7.23
CA PHE A 214 -9.08 12.66 8.30
C PHE A 214 -10.03 13.77 8.74
N ARG A 215 -10.68 14.49 7.81
CA ARG A 215 -11.66 15.54 8.12
C ARG A 215 -12.88 15.01 8.87
N ALA A 216 -13.28 13.79 8.56
CA ALA A 216 -14.37 13.10 9.24
C ALA A 216 -13.97 12.44 10.57
N SER A 217 -12.70 12.55 11.00
CA SER A 217 -12.15 11.83 12.16
C SER A 217 -12.32 10.30 12.06
N GLN A 218 -12.22 9.77 10.84
CA GLN A 218 -12.39 8.36 10.48
C GLN A 218 -11.12 7.75 9.85
N ALA A 219 -9.99 8.46 9.90
CA ALA A 219 -8.72 7.99 9.35
C ALA A 219 -8.28 6.65 9.97
N ASP A 220 -7.91 5.71 9.11
CA ASP A 220 -7.35 4.40 9.43
C ASP A 220 -5.86 4.37 8.98
N VAL A 221 -5.18 3.25 9.18
CA VAL A 221 -3.75 3.09 8.87
C VAL A 221 -3.39 3.49 7.43
N ASP A 222 -4.20 3.05 6.44
CA ASP A 222 -3.93 3.36 5.04
C ASP A 222 -4.03 4.86 4.73
N ASP A 223 -4.94 5.58 5.40
CA ASP A 223 -5.07 7.02 5.22
C ASP A 223 -3.81 7.75 5.71
N ARG A 224 -3.20 7.27 6.80
CA ARG A 224 -1.92 7.81 7.31
C ARG A 224 -0.77 7.58 6.34
N ILE A 225 -0.70 6.40 5.71
CA ILE A 225 0.27 6.12 4.63
C ILE A 225 0.09 7.13 3.49
N TYR A 226 -1.13 7.33 2.98
CA TYR A 226 -1.36 8.29 1.88
C TYR A 226 -1.10 9.75 2.28
N ARG A 227 -1.36 10.14 3.53
CA ARG A 227 -0.99 11.46 4.04
C ARG A 227 0.53 11.65 4.11
N ALA A 228 1.26 10.63 4.54
CA ALA A 228 2.73 10.65 4.55
C ALA A 228 3.30 10.75 3.12
N LEU A 229 2.74 10.01 2.16
CA LEU A 229 3.09 10.15 0.73
C LEU A 229 2.85 11.58 0.22
N CYS A 230 1.69 12.19 0.53
CA CYS A 230 1.40 13.59 0.16
C CYS A 230 2.40 14.56 0.78
N ARG A 231 2.67 14.42 2.09
CA ARG A 231 3.68 15.22 2.80
C ARG A 231 5.05 15.10 2.20
N ARG A 232 5.45 13.90 1.74
CA ARG A 232 6.73 13.70 1.10
C ARG A 232 6.78 14.40 -0.26
N LEU A 233 5.73 14.28 -1.06
CA LEU A 233 5.63 14.93 -2.37
C LEU A 233 5.72 16.47 -2.30
N ASP A 234 5.06 17.10 -1.33
CA ASP A 234 5.16 18.56 -1.13
C ASP A 234 6.57 19.02 -0.69
N ARG A 235 7.39 18.12 -0.16
CA ARG A 235 8.75 18.39 0.33
C ARG A 235 9.85 17.92 -0.63
N LEU A 236 9.48 17.38 -1.80
CA LEU A 236 10.47 16.97 -2.80
C LEU A 236 11.18 18.20 -3.37
N ASP A 237 12.51 18.17 -3.36
CA ASP A 237 13.33 19.17 -4.03
C ASP A 237 13.59 18.77 -5.49
N THR A 238 14.09 19.72 -6.29
CA THR A 238 14.37 19.48 -7.71
C THR A 238 15.57 18.59 -7.98
N GLY A 239 16.39 18.27 -6.98
CA GLY A 239 17.53 17.35 -7.09
C GLY A 239 17.15 15.89 -6.78
N ASP A 240 15.99 15.67 -6.18
CA ASP A 240 15.48 14.34 -5.83
C ASP A 240 15.07 13.56 -7.10
N PRO A 241 15.60 12.34 -7.34
CA PRO A 241 15.18 11.51 -8.47
C PRO A 241 13.66 11.24 -8.50
N VAL A 242 13.01 11.17 -7.34
CA VAL A 242 11.55 10.96 -7.22
C VAL A 242 10.79 12.19 -7.71
N HIS A 243 11.33 13.41 -7.54
CA HIS A 243 10.71 14.63 -8.05
C HIS A 243 10.58 14.59 -9.58
N HIS A 244 11.66 14.24 -10.28
CA HIS A 244 11.64 14.17 -11.75
C HIS A 244 10.65 13.11 -12.26
N ALA A 245 10.63 11.92 -11.66
CA ALA A 245 9.65 10.90 -12.00
C ALA A 245 8.22 11.41 -11.75
N TYR A 246 7.98 12.07 -10.63
CA TYR A 246 6.66 12.62 -10.32
C TYR A 246 6.20 13.71 -11.30
N ARG A 247 7.10 14.61 -11.71
CA ARG A 247 6.81 15.63 -12.73
C ARG A 247 6.47 15.00 -14.07
N ALA A 248 7.25 14.00 -14.50
CA ALA A 248 6.96 13.25 -15.72
C ALA A 248 5.60 12.56 -15.66
N LEU A 249 5.21 12.01 -14.50
CA LEU A 249 3.90 11.37 -14.32
C LEU A 249 2.75 12.37 -14.51
N ILE A 250 2.88 13.58 -13.98
CA ILE A 250 1.89 14.65 -14.17
C ILE A 250 1.79 15.03 -15.65
N GLU A 251 2.92 15.15 -16.34
CA GLU A 251 2.95 15.46 -17.77
C GLU A 251 2.29 14.37 -18.63
N ASP A 252 2.56 13.09 -18.32
CA ASP A 252 1.89 11.98 -19.01
C ASP A 252 0.39 11.99 -18.75
N TYR A 253 -0.01 12.16 -17.50
CA TYR A 253 -1.42 12.26 -17.14
C TYR A 253 -2.11 13.38 -17.94
N ASN A 254 -1.54 14.59 -17.96
CA ASN A 254 -2.12 15.73 -18.69
C ASN A 254 -2.14 15.51 -20.21
N ARG A 255 -1.22 14.74 -20.78
CA ARG A 255 -1.24 14.36 -22.21
C ARG A 255 -2.47 13.51 -22.55
N HIS A 256 -2.87 12.63 -21.63
CA HIS A 256 -4.06 11.79 -21.78
C HIS A 256 -5.36 12.49 -21.37
N HIS A 257 -5.27 13.62 -20.67
CA HIS A 257 -6.41 14.39 -20.16
C HIS A 257 -6.28 15.89 -20.51
N PRO A 258 -6.27 16.26 -21.80
CA PRO A 258 -5.99 17.64 -22.24
C PRO A 258 -7.05 18.65 -21.79
N ASP A 259 -8.29 18.20 -21.57
CA ASP A 259 -9.42 19.06 -21.20
C ASP A 259 -9.46 19.37 -19.69
N GLU A 260 -8.76 18.59 -18.86
CA GLU A 260 -8.74 18.74 -17.39
C GLU A 260 -7.30 18.61 -16.83
N PRO A 261 -6.35 19.47 -17.24
CA PRO A 261 -4.97 19.36 -16.79
C PRO A 261 -4.84 19.68 -15.30
N VAL A 262 -3.95 18.94 -14.63
CA VAL A 262 -3.65 19.12 -13.21
C VAL A 262 -2.19 19.52 -12.99
N ASN A 263 -1.96 20.31 -11.95
CA ASN A 263 -0.61 20.68 -11.52
C ASN A 263 0.04 19.66 -10.57
N ARG A 264 -0.79 18.80 -9.98
CA ARG A 264 -0.38 17.76 -9.03
C ARG A 264 -1.38 16.59 -9.04
N LEU A 265 -0.86 15.38 -8.85
CA LEU A 265 -1.61 14.13 -8.69
C LEU A 265 -1.68 13.67 -7.22
N HIS A 266 -1.52 14.62 -6.28
CA HIS A 266 -1.69 14.39 -4.85
C HIS A 266 -2.49 15.54 -4.23
N VAL A 267 -2.99 15.30 -3.03
CA VAL A 267 -3.66 16.32 -2.23
C VAL A 267 -2.61 17.08 -1.42
N PRO A 268 -2.58 18.43 -1.45
CA PRO A 268 -1.59 19.19 -0.66
C PRO A 268 -1.69 18.84 0.83
N ALA A 269 -0.55 18.65 1.47
CA ALA A 269 -0.43 18.14 2.83
C ALA A 269 -1.05 19.05 3.89
N ASP A 270 -1.08 20.36 3.64
CA ASP A 270 -1.72 21.39 4.46
C ASP A 270 -3.27 21.31 4.45
N THR A 271 -3.86 20.56 3.52
CA THR A 271 -5.31 20.35 3.46
C THR A 271 -5.80 19.23 4.38
N PHE A 272 -4.87 18.42 4.92
CA PHE A 272 -5.16 17.47 5.98
C PHE A 272 -5.24 18.23 7.32
N PRO A 273 -6.21 17.90 8.20
CA PRO A 273 -6.22 18.39 9.58
C PRO A 273 -4.85 18.24 10.24
N ALA A 274 -4.44 19.22 11.04
CA ALA A 274 -3.24 19.12 11.86
C ALA A 274 -3.36 17.90 12.79
N ASP A 275 -2.23 17.24 13.06
CA ASP A 275 -2.22 16.22 14.09
C ASP A 275 -2.64 16.86 15.43
N PRO A 276 -3.57 16.26 16.19
CA PRO A 276 -3.87 16.76 17.51
C PRO A 276 -2.54 16.79 18.29
N ALA A 277 -2.24 17.94 18.91
CA ALA A 277 -1.05 18.06 19.74
C ALA A 277 -1.02 16.88 20.74
N PRO A 278 0.14 16.25 20.96
CA PRO A 278 0.23 15.18 21.95
C PRO A 278 -0.33 15.73 23.26
N ALA A 279 -1.29 15.00 23.84
CA ALA A 279 -1.79 15.34 25.17
C ALA A 279 -0.57 15.41 26.09
N ALA A 280 -0.37 16.56 26.73
CA ALA A 280 0.72 16.73 27.68
C ALA A 280 0.68 15.57 28.69
N ALA A 281 1.79 14.84 28.78
CA ALA A 281 1.97 13.71 29.68
C ALA A 281 2.02 14.17 31.14
#